data_AF-A0A820QCY1-F1
#
_entry.id   AF-A0A820QCY1-F1
#
_cell.length_a   1.000
_cell.length_b   1.000
_cell.length_c   1.000
_cell.angle_alpha   90.00
_cell.angle_beta   90.00
_cell.angle_gamma   90.00
#
_symmetry.space_group_name_H-M   'P 1'
#
loop_
_entity.id
_entity.type
_entity.pdbx_description
1 polymer ?
#
loop_
_entity_poly.entity_id
_entity_poly.type
_entity_poly.pdbx_seq_one_letter_code
_entity_poly.pdbx_strand_id
1 'polypeptide(L)'
;DGMYECILCACCSTSCPSYWWNADKYLGPAVLMQAYKWIVDSRDEYTKERLEQFRDTFSLYRCHTIMNCTKACPKGLNPAKAIGELKALLANVATSPSNNSATVGPDYK
;
A
#
# COMPACT_ATOMS: atom_id res chain seq x y z
N ASP A 1 -12.08 7.78 5.54
CA ASP A 1 -12.88 7.76 4.30
C ASP A 1 -12.02 8.01 3.08
N GLY A 2 -12.16 7.19 2.04
CA GLY A 2 -11.37 7.25 0.80
C GLY A 2 -10.59 5.98 0.44
N MET A 3 -10.80 4.85 1.13
CA MET A 3 -10.10 3.58 0.87
C MET A 3 -11.05 2.38 0.69
N TYR A 4 -12.18 2.35 1.41
CA TYR A 4 -13.15 1.24 1.32
C TYR A 4 -14.08 1.38 0.10
N GLU A 5 -14.18 2.58 -0.46
CA GLU A 5 -14.99 2.95 -1.63
C GLU A 5 -14.40 2.45 -2.96
N CYS A 6 -13.25 1.78 -2.91
CA CYS A 6 -12.64 1.17 -4.07
C CYS A 6 -13.51 0.03 -4.60
N ILE A 7 -13.83 0.10 -5.89
CA ILE A 7 -14.69 -0.88 -6.57
C ILE A 7 -13.89 -1.96 -7.32
N LEU A 8 -12.60 -2.08 -7.05
CA LEU A 8 -11.70 -3.06 -7.68
C LEU A 8 -11.72 -3.05 -9.23
N CYS A 9 -12.01 -1.91 -9.85
CA CYS A 9 -12.07 -1.76 -11.32
C CYS A 9 -10.71 -1.85 -12.04
N ALA A 10 -9.60 -1.92 -11.31
CA ALA A 10 -8.22 -1.95 -11.82
C ALA A 10 -7.75 -0.74 -12.66
N CYS A 11 -8.57 0.29 -12.92
CA CYS A 11 -8.17 1.48 -13.70
C CYS A 11 -6.87 2.12 -13.21
N CYS A 12 -6.69 2.21 -11.89
CA CYS A 12 -5.48 2.75 -11.30
C CYS A 12 -4.24 1.87 -11.60
N SER A 13 -4.37 0.55 -11.54
CA SER A 13 -3.28 -0.39 -11.83
C SER A 13 -2.92 -0.40 -13.31
N THR A 14 -3.91 -0.46 -14.19
CA THR A 14 -3.70 -0.44 -15.65
C THR A 14 -3.25 0.93 -16.17
N SER A 15 -3.35 2.00 -15.38
CA SER A 15 -2.76 3.30 -15.69
C SER A 15 -1.30 3.48 -15.25
N CYS A 16 -0.77 2.55 -14.43
CA CYS A 16 0.52 2.70 -13.76
C CYS A 16 1.66 2.07 -14.59
N PRO A 17 2.65 2.84 -15.07
CA PRO A 17 3.76 2.29 -15.86
C PRO A 17 4.59 1.24 -15.12
N SER A 18 4.80 1.39 -13.80
CA SER A 18 5.48 0.37 -13.00
C SER A 18 4.77 -0.98 -13.03
N TYR A 19 3.43 -0.96 -13.08
CA TYR A 19 2.62 -2.16 -13.17
C TYR A 19 2.69 -2.79 -14.56
N TRP A 20 2.80 -2.00 -15.64
CA TRP A 20 2.97 -2.54 -16.99
C TRP A 20 4.22 -3.42 -17.12
N TRP A 21 5.32 -3.01 -16.48
CA TRP A 21 6.61 -3.68 -16.61
C TRP A 21 6.87 -4.77 -15.58
N ASN A 22 6.14 -4.78 -14.45
CA ASN A 22 6.43 -5.67 -13.33
C ASN A 22 5.16 -6.27 -12.71
N ALA A 23 4.08 -6.46 -13.48
CA ALA A 23 2.80 -6.97 -12.95
C ALA A 23 2.91 -8.34 -12.26
N ASP A 24 3.94 -9.13 -12.58
CA ASP A 24 4.24 -10.43 -12.00
C ASP A 24 4.71 -10.34 -10.55
N LYS A 25 5.28 -9.19 -10.14
CA LYS A 25 5.88 -9.00 -8.81
C LYS A 25 5.37 -7.76 -8.08
N TYR A 26 5.07 -6.69 -8.79
CA TYR A 26 4.50 -5.47 -8.21
C TYR A 26 2.98 -5.60 -8.12
N LEU A 27 2.46 -5.56 -6.88
CA LEU A 27 1.04 -5.79 -6.61
C LEU A 27 0.12 -4.72 -7.22
N GLY A 28 0.65 -3.52 -7.45
CA GLY A 28 -0.08 -2.42 -8.07
C GLY A 28 -0.91 -1.57 -7.09
N PRO A 29 -1.33 -0.38 -7.53
CA PRO A 29 -1.99 0.62 -6.67
C PRO A 29 -3.33 0.16 -6.11
N ALA A 30 -4.13 -0.63 -6.83
CA ALA A 30 -5.41 -1.11 -6.34
C ALA A 30 -5.23 -2.02 -5.09
N VAL A 31 -4.32 -2.99 -5.20
CA VAL A 31 -4.05 -3.97 -4.13
C VAL A 31 -3.38 -3.31 -2.95
N LEU A 32 -2.37 -2.47 -3.18
CA LEU A 32 -1.64 -1.80 -2.11
C LEU A 32 -2.52 -0.82 -1.30
N MET A 33 -3.49 -0.16 -1.96
CA MET A 33 -4.47 0.67 -1.25
C MET A 33 -5.42 -0.18 -0.38
N GLN A 34 -5.82 -1.36 -0.85
CA GLN A 34 -6.61 -2.29 -0.03
C GLN A 34 -5.81 -2.91 1.11
N ALA A 35 -4.52 -3.18 0.90
CA ALA A 35 -3.64 -3.62 1.98
C ALA A 35 -3.51 -2.55 3.07
N TYR A 36 -3.26 -1.31 2.65
CA TYR A 36 -3.18 -0.18 3.57
C TYR A 36 -4.49 0.04 4.36
N LYS A 37 -5.66 -0.10 3.70
CA LYS A 37 -6.98 -0.07 4.35
C LYS A 37 -7.04 -1.00 5.57
N TRP A 38 -6.58 -2.25 5.44
CA TRP A 38 -6.60 -3.22 6.54
C TRP A 38 -5.55 -2.90 7.60
N ILE A 39 -4.35 -2.47 7.19
CA ILE A 39 -3.25 -2.14 8.09
C ILE A 39 -3.58 -0.99 9.05
N VAL A 40 -4.40 -0.03 8.63
CA VAL A 40 -4.83 1.11 9.46
C VAL A 40 -6.18 0.91 10.13
N ASP A 41 -6.85 -0.21 9.88
CA ASP A 41 -8.11 -0.53 10.53
C ASP A 41 -7.84 -0.89 12.00
N SER A 42 -8.41 -0.13 12.93
CA SER A 42 -8.20 -0.37 14.37
C SER A 42 -8.75 -1.70 14.87
N ARG A 43 -9.54 -2.40 14.04
CA ARG A 43 -10.12 -3.71 14.33
C ARG A 43 -9.25 -4.87 13.84
N ASP A 44 -8.23 -4.60 13.02
CA ASP A 44 -7.37 -5.64 12.44
C ASP A 44 -6.22 -6.00 13.40
N GLU A 45 -6.21 -7.24 13.86
CA GLU A 45 -5.19 -7.77 14.79
C GLU A 45 -3.92 -8.27 14.06
N TYR A 46 -3.91 -8.31 12.73
CA TYR A 46 -2.84 -8.91 11.90
C TYR A 46 -1.96 -7.87 11.20
N THR A 47 -1.84 -6.68 11.78
CA THR A 47 -1.11 -5.56 11.16
C THR A 47 0.35 -5.90 10.90
N LYS A 48 1.02 -6.62 11.83
CA LYS A 48 2.43 -7.00 11.71
C LYS A 48 2.65 -7.99 10.58
N GLU A 49 1.82 -9.02 10.51
CA GLU A 49 1.85 -10.08 9.49
C GLU A 49 1.61 -9.50 8.11
N ARG A 50 0.70 -8.52 7.97
CA ARG A 50 0.45 -7.81 6.72
C ARG A 50 1.65 -6.97 6.29
N LEU A 51 2.29 -6.25 7.22
CA LEU A 51 3.46 -5.44 6.91
C LEU A 51 4.66 -6.30 6.48
N GLU A 52 4.84 -7.47 7.09
CA GLU A 52 5.92 -8.40 6.75
C GLU A 52 5.86 -8.86 5.28
N GLN A 53 4.66 -8.99 4.71
CA GLN A 53 4.47 -9.35 3.29
C GLN A 53 5.03 -8.32 2.30
N PHE A 54 5.33 -7.10 2.74
CA PHE A 54 5.86 -6.03 1.88
C PHE A 54 7.36 -5.78 2.08
N ARG A 55 8.05 -6.65 2.84
CA ARG A 55 9.51 -6.54 3.07
C ARG A 55 10.37 -7.06 1.91
N ASP A 56 9.77 -7.44 0.80
CA ASP A 56 10.49 -7.78 -0.42
C ASP A 56 10.76 -6.54 -1.30
N THR A 57 11.62 -6.70 -2.31
CA THR A 57 12.09 -5.58 -3.16
C THR A 57 11.10 -5.17 -4.27
N PHE A 58 10.02 -5.91 -4.50
CA PHE A 58 9.15 -5.72 -5.65
C PHE A 58 7.70 -5.36 -5.30
N SER A 59 7.06 -6.06 -4.36
CA SER A 59 5.62 -5.98 -4.09
C SER A 59 5.11 -4.57 -3.87
N LEU A 60 5.90 -3.75 -3.15
CA LEU A 60 5.61 -2.36 -2.84
C LEU A 60 6.55 -1.37 -3.54
N TYR A 61 7.85 -1.64 -3.51
CA TYR A 61 8.88 -0.64 -3.81
C TYR A 61 9.02 -0.28 -5.29
N ARG A 62 8.32 -0.97 -6.21
CA ARG A 62 8.21 -0.55 -7.62
C ARG A 62 7.32 0.67 -7.86
N CYS A 63 6.62 1.16 -6.84
CA CYS A 63 5.94 2.44 -6.92
C CYS A 63 6.97 3.60 -6.93
N HIS A 64 7.13 4.26 -8.07
CA HIS A 64 8.00 5.44 -8.24
C HIS A 64 7.22 6.77 -8.26
N THR A 65 6.07 6.82 -7.59
CA THR A 65 5.29 8.06 -7.39
C THR A 65 4.93 8.76 -8.72
N ILE A 66 4.56 7.99 -9.74
CA ILE A 66 4.16 8.50 -11.08
C ILE A 66 2.79 9.21 -11.03
N MET A 67 1.98 8.94 -10.00
CA MET A 67 0.67 9.57 -9.72
C MET A 67 -0.46 9.30 -10.71
N ASN A 68 -0.22 8.57 -11.81
CA ASN A 68 -1.29 8.17 -12.75
C ASN A 68 -2.47 7.47 -12.07
N CYS A 69 -2.19 6.63 -11.06
CA CYS A 69 -3.21 5.87 -10.34
C CYS A 69 -4.27 6.75 -9.67
N THR A 70 -3.87 7.87 -9.08
CA THR A 70 -4.78 8.83 -8.44
C THR A 70 -5.58 9.59 -9.51
N LYS A 71 -4.94 10.00 -10.61
CA LYS A 71 -5.61 10.71 -11.71
C LYS A 71 -6.63 9.83 -12.45
N ALA A 72 -6.33 8.54 -12.61
CA ALA A 72 -7.16 7.59 -13.36
C ALA A 72 -8.30 6.97 -12.53
N CYS A 73 -8.37 7.22 -11.21
CA CYS A 73 -9.38 6.59 -10.38
C CYS A 73 -10.77 7.20 -10.66
N PRO A 74 -11.75 6.42 -11.18
CA PRO A 74 -13.08 6.94 -11.50
C PRO A 74 -13.90 7.30 -10.24
N LYS A 75 -13.45 6.85 -9.07
CA LYS A 75 -14.04 7.16 -7.76
C LYS A 75 -13.36 8.33 -7.06
N GLY A 76 -12.35 8.96 -7.68
CA GLY A 76 -11.62 10.08 -7.08
C GLY A 76 -10.78 9.71 -5.86
N LEU A 77 -10.43 8.42 -5.70
CA LEU A 77 -9.62 7.94 -4.59
C LEU A 77 -8.14 8.26 -4.81
N ASN A 78 -7.34 8.18 -3.75
CA ASN A 78 -5.91 8.47 -3.80
C ASN A 78 -5.02 7.26 -3.44
N PRO A 79 -4.87 6.27 -4.37
CA PRO A 79 -4.00 5.13 -4.15
C PRO A 79 -2.53 5.53 -3.93
N ALA A 80 -2.06 6.61 -4.58
CA ALA A 80 -0.68 7.05 -4.42
C ALA A 80 -0.38 7.49 -2.98
N LYS A 81 -1.31 8.22 -2.34
CA LYS A 81 -1.18 8.60 -0.93
C LYS A 81 -1.12 7.36 -0.04
N ALA A 82 -2.05 6.41 -0.21
CA ALA A 82 -2.06 5.17 0.58
C ALA A 82 -0.75 4.37 0.45
N ILE A 83 -0.17 4.28 -0.75
CA ILE A 83 1.13 3.64 -0.97
C ILE A 83 2.26 4.41 -0.26
N GLY A 84 2.22 5.74 -0.25
CA GLY A 84 3.18 6.57 0.47
C GLY A 84 3.14 6.33 1.98
N GLU A 85 1.95 6.29 2.57
CA GLU A 85 1.76 5.99 3.98
C GLU A 85 2.23 4.56 4.32
N LEU A 86 1.93 3.59 3.46
CA LEU A 86 2.40 2.21 3.64
C LEU A 86 3.95 2.12 3.67
N LYS A 87 4.63 2.89 2.81
CA LYS A 87 6.10 3.00 2.85
C LYS A 87 6.59 3.68 4.14
N ALA A 88 5.89 4.70 4.62
CA ALA A 88 6.24 5.39 5.86
C ALA A 88 6.12 4.46 7.09
N LEU A 89 5.09 3.61 7.12
CA LEU A 89 4.94 2.58 8.15
C LEU A 89 6.10 1.58 8.14
N LEU A 90 6.50 1.08 6.96
CA LEU A 90 7.62 0.13 6.82
C LEU A 90 8.98 0.75 7.15
N ALA A 91 9.15 2.05 6.87
CA ALA A 91 10.35 2.79 7.23
C ALA A 91 10.38 3.20 8.72
N ASN A 92 9.37 2.81 9.51
CA ASN A 92 9.18 3.24 10.90
C ASN A 92 9.17 4.78 11.07
N VAL A 93 8.72 5.50 10.02
CA VAL A 93 8.54 6.97 10.04
C VAL A 93 7.14 7.34 10.53
N ALA A 94 6.17 6.44 10.40
CA ALA A 94 4.81 6.58 10.91
C ALA A 94 4.42 5.34 11.74
N THR A 95 3.50 5.52 12.70
CA THR A 95 2.94 4.44 13.52
C THR A 95 1.50 4.15 13.11
N SER A 96 1.15 2.87 12.92
CA SER A 96 -0.25 2.49 12.69
C SER A 96 -1.07 2.67 13.98
N PRO A 97 -2.30 3.19 13.91
CA PRO A 97 -3.18 3.34 15.08
C PRO A 97 -3.61 2.00 15.71
N SER A 98 -3.43 0.87 15.02
CA SER A 98 -3.89 -0.44 15.49
C SER A 98 -3.01 -1.09 16.56
N ASN A 99 -1.79 -0.61 16.86
CA ASN A 99 -1.01 -1.18 17.96
C ASN A 99 0.06 -0.26 18.58
N ASN A 100 -0.15 0.07 19.86
CA ASN A 100 0.90 0.38 20.85
C ASN A 100 1.85 -0.84 20.96
N SER A 101 2.89 -0.93 20.11
CA SER A 101 4.13 -1.75 20.26
C SER A 101 4.71 -2.25 18.94
N ALA A 102 4.11 -1.96 17.79
CA ALA A 102 4.68 -2.39 16.50
C ALA A 102 5.82 -1.47 16.03
N THR A 103 6.88 -1.30 16.81
CA THR A 103 8.18 -0.96 16.25
C THR A 103 8.72 -2.22 15.59
N VAL A 104 8.32 -2.48 14.34
CA VAL A 104 8.93 -3.53 13.54
C VAL A 104 10.23 -2.96 12.97
N GLY A 105 11.22 -2.82 13.86
CA GLY A 105 12.60 -2.53 13.47
C GLY A 105 13.13 -3.58 12.48
N PRO A 106 14.25 -3.30 11.82
CA PRO A 106 14.89 -4.30 10.98
C PRO A 106 15.33 -5.47 11.87
N ASP A 107 14.78 -6.66 11.62
CA ASP A 107 15.31 -7.91 12.16
C ASP A 107 16.65 -8.17 11.44
N TYR A 108 17.71 -7.54 11.94
CA TYR A 108 19.08 -7.94 11.59
C TYR A 108 19.34 -9.27 12.32
N LYS A 109 19.19 -10.38 11.61
CA LYS A 109 19.99 -11.58 11.87
C LYS A 109 21.31 -11.47 11.11
#